data_AF-A0A356I995-F1
#
_entry.id   AF-A0A356I995-F1
#
_cell.length_a   1.000
_cell.length_b   1.000
_cell.length_c   1.000
_cell.angle_alpha   90.00
_cell.angle_beta   90.00
_cell.angle_gamma   90.00
#
_symmetry.space_group_name_H-M   'P 1'
#
loop_
_entity.id
_entity.type
_entity.pdbx_description
1 polymer ?
#
loop_
_entity_poly.entity_id
_entity_poly.type
_entity_poly.pdbx_seq_one_letter_code
_entity_poly.pdbx_strand_id
1 'polypeptide(L)'
;MKTFDRVEKAFYTSIILSGIILAIGIVFLQTRLLQVQSEMAKVNQEISQKQVEINDAKQAANELLRSARLMEIAEKAGLSFNNDNIGVAE
;
A
#
# COMPACT_ATOMS: atom_id res chain seq x y z
N MET A 1 -13.43 45.01 48.70
CA MET A 1 -12.59 44.52 47.59
C MET A 1 -11.83 43.25 47.99
N LYS A 2 -12.47 42.07 48.01
CA LYS A 2 -11.80 40.75 48.23
C LYS A 2 -12.34 39.62 47.35
N THR A 3 -13.41 39.87 46.58
CA THR A 3 -14.04 38.89 45.69
C THR A 3 -13.37 38.83 44.31
N PHE A 4 -12.87 39.97 43.81
CA PHE A 4 -12.17 40.03 42.52
C PHE A 4 -10.93 39.12 42.46
N ASP A 5 -10.10 39.05 43.51
CA ASP A 5 -8.90 38.19 43.57
C ASP A 5 -9.21 36.67 43.47
N ARG A 6 -10.35 36.22 44.01
CA ARG A 6 -10.74 34.80 43.92
C ARG A 6 -11.21 34.40 42.52
N VAL A 7 -11.94 35.30 41.85
CA VAL A 7 -12.42 35.06 40.48
C VAL A 7 -11.25 35.09 39.49
N GLU A 8 -10.31 36.01 39.68
CA GLU A 8 -9.11 36.14 38.86
C GLU A 8 -8.23 34.87 38.92
N LYS A 9 -7.98 34.35 40.13
CA LYS A 9 -7.26 33.09 40.31
C LYS A 9 -7.98 31.89 39.69
N ALA A 10 -9.31 31.83 39.78
CA ALA A 10 -10.09 30.78 39.16
C ALA A 10 -10.01 30.84 37.61
N PHE A 11 -10.00 32.04 37.04
CA PHE A 11 -9.87 32.26 35.61
C PHE A 11 -8.49 31.84 35.08
N TYR A 12 -7.41 32.20 35.76
CA TYR A 12 -6.07 31.74 35.37
C TYR A 12 -5.92 30.22 35.49
N THR A 13 -6.52 29.64 36.53
CA THR A 13 -6.53 28.18 36.72
C THR A 13 -7.29 27.47 35.61
N SER A 14 -8.43 28.02 35.14
CA SER A 14 -9.20 27.41 34.05
C SER A 14 -8.49 27.49 32.70
N ILE A 15 -7.71 28.54 32.44
CA ILE A 15 -6.86 28.66 31.24
C ILE A 15 -5.76 27.59 31.26
N ILE A 16 -5.09 27.40 32.40
CA ILE A 16 -4.04 26.38 32.51
C ILE A 16 -4.65 24.98 32.34
N LEU A 17 -5.80 24.72 32.99
CA LEU A 17 -6.50 23.45 32.89
C LEU A 17 -6.96 23.16 31.45
N SER A 18 -7.52 24.15 30.76
CA SER A 18 -7.97 23.99 29.37
C SER A 18 -6.78 23.75 28.43
N GLY A 19 -5.64 24.42 28.67
CA GLY A 19 -4.40 24.17 27.94
C GLY A 19 -3.90 22.73 28.09
N ILE A 20 -3.97 22.16 29.29
CA ILE A 20 -3.59 20.76 29.55
C ILE A 20 -4.52 19.79 28.80
N ILE A 21 -5.84 20.02 28.87
CA ILE A 21 -6.83 19.18 28.17
C ILE A 21 -6.58 19.22 26.66
N LEU A 22 -6.32 20.42 26.10
CA LEU A 22 -6.01 20.58 24.69
C LEU A 22 -4.71 19.87 24.30
N ALA A 23 -3.65 19.97 25.11
CA ALA A 23 -2.39 19.30 24.85
C ALA A 23 -2.58 17.77 24.74
N ILE A 24 -3.35 17.18 25.66
CA ILE A 24 -3.67 15.75 25.62
C ILE A 24 -4.46 15.40 24.34
N GLY A 25 -5.45 16.23 23.99
CA GLY A 25 -6.24 16.05 22.77
C GLY A 25 -5.39 16.09 21.50
N ILE A 26 -4.43 17.01 21.41
CA ILE A 26 -3.52 17.13 20.27
C ILE A 26 -2.63 15.89 20.15
N VAL A 27 -2.04 15.41 21.24
CA VAL A 27 -1.21 14.20 21.23
C VAL A 27 -2.01 12.98 20.76
N PHE A 28 -3.27 12.86 21.18
CA PHE A 28 -4.15 11.78 20.73
C PHE A 28 -4.45 11.87 19.23
N LEU A 29 -4.76 13.07 18.72
CA LEU A 29 -4.99 13.30 17.29
C LEU A 29 -3.74 13.03 16.45
N GLN A 30 -2.57 13.48 16.90
CA GLN A 30 -1.29 13.20 16.23
C GLN A 30 -1.03 11.69 16.15
N THR A 31 -1.28 10.96 17.24
CA THR A 31 -1.11 9.50 17.26
C THR A 31 -2.01 8.82 16.23
N ARG A 32 -3.29 9.22 16.16
CA ARG A 32 -4.23 8.67 15.17
C ARG A 32 -3.84 9.05 13.74
N LEU A 33 -3.38 10.26 13.53
CA LEU A 33 -2.91 10.72 12.22
C LEU A 33 -1.72 9.88 11.74
N LEU A 34 -0.77 9.57 12.63
CA LEU A 34 0.36 8.70 12.32
C LEU A 34 -0.09 7.27 12.00
N GLN A 35 -1.07 6.73 12.74
CA GLN A 35 -1.64 5.41 12.44
C GLN A 35 -2.27 5.38 11.05
N VAL A 36 -3.11 6.36 10.70
CA VAL A 36 -3.74 6.46 9.38
C VAL A 36 -2.69 6.59 8.27
N GLN A 37 -1.64 7.37 8.46
CA GLN A 37 -0.54 7.45 7.48
C GLN A 37 0.18 6.11 7.30
N SER A 38 0.42 5.38 8.38
CA SER A 38 1.03 4.05 8.32
C SER A 38 0.13 3.04 7.62
N GLU A 39 -1.18 3.06 7.88
CA GLU A 39 -2.15 2.20 7.20
C GLU A 39 -2.21 2.53 5.71
N MET A 40 -2.25 3.80 5.35
CA MET A 40 -2.18 4.25 3.95
C MET A 40 -0.90 3.78 3.25
N ALA A 41 0.26 3.87 3.93
CA ALA A 41 1.52 3.38 3.38
C ALA A 41 1.49 1.87 3.14
N LYS A 42 0.94 1.10 4.09
CA LYS A 42 0.78 -0.35 3.96
C LYS A 42 -0.16 -0.71 2.81
N VAL A 43 -1.32 -0.06 2.73
CA VAL A 43 -2.30 -0.28 1.64
C VAL A 43 -1.68 0.06 0.29
N ASN A 44 -0.93 1.16 0.18
CA ASN A 44 -0.23 1.51 -1.07
C ASN A 44 0.81 0.45 -1.46
N GLN A 45 1.55 -0.08 -0.50
CA GLN A 45 2.50 -1.16 -0.75
C GLN A 45 1.80 -2.44 -1.24
N GLU A 46 0.67 -2.82 -0.62
CA GLU A 46 -0.14 -3.96 -1.05
C GLU A 46 -0.69 -3.75 -2.47
N ILE A 47 -1.15 -2.53 -2.80
CA ILE A 47 -1.60 -2.18 -4.15
C ILE A 47 -0.44 -2.32 -5.15
N SER A 48 0.74 -1.80 -4.83
CA SER A 48 1.92 -1.92 -5.70
C SER A 48 2.31 -3.38 -5.94
N GLN A 49 2.30 -4.23 -4.91
CA GLN A 49 2.56 -5.66 -5.06
C GLN A 49 1.51 -6.34 -5.95
N LYS A 50 0.22 -6.11 -5.69
CA LYS A 50 -0.84 -6.65 -6.53
C LYS A 50 -0.74 -6.19 -7.98
N GLN A 51 -0.31 -4.96 -8.21
CA GLN A 51 -0.12 -4.44 -9.57
C GLN A 51 1.02 -5.15 -10.30
N VAL A 52 2.11 -5.48 -9.59
CA VAL A 52 3.20 -6.31 -10.13
C VAL A 52 2.69 -7.71 -10.46
N GLU A 53 2.01 -8.37 -9.52
CA GLU A 53 1.45 -9.72 -9.74
C GLU A 53 0.50 -9.75 -10.95
N ILE A 54 -0.35 -8.73 -11.12
CA ILE A 54 -1.25 -8.62 -12.28
C ILE A 54 -0.45 -8.48 -13.58
N ASN A 55 0.63 -7.68 -13.58
CA ASN A 55 1.45 -7.50 -14.77
C ASN A 55 2.18 -8.79 -15.15
N ASP A 56 2.72 -9.51 -14.17
CA ASP A 56 3.37 -10.80 -14.38
C ASP A 56 2.39 -11.84 -14.91
N ALA A 57 1.18 -11.92 -14.32
CA ALA A 57 0.13 -12.81 -14.79
C ALA A 57 -0.31 -12.48 -16.23
N LYS A 58 -0.43 -11.19 -16.57
CA LYS A 58 -0.72 -10.75 -17.95
C LYS A 58 0.40 -11.13 -18.92
N GLN A 59 1.66 -10.98 -18.50
CA GLN A 59 2.80 -11.37 -19.32
C GLN A 59 2.80 -12.88 -19.57
N ALA A 60 2.63 -13.69 -18.52
CA ALA A 60 2.54 -15.14 -18.63
C ALA A 60 1.40 -15.58 -19.57
N ALA A 61 0.23 -14.95 -19.46
CA ALA A 61 -0.89 -15.21 -20.36
C ALA A 61 -0.58 -14.87 -21.83
N ASN A 62 0.09 -13.74 -22.08
CA ASN A 62 0.51 -13.36 -23.43
C ASN A 62 1.55 -14.34 -24.00
N GLU A 63 2.49 -14.80 -23.20
CA GLU A 63 3.49 -15.79 -23.61
C GLU A 63 2.84 -17.13 -23.94
N LEU A 64 1.90 -17.60 -23.12
CA LEU A 64 1.10 -18.80 -23.39
C LEU A 64 0.30 -18.67 -24.68
N LEU A 65 -0.41 -17.56 -24.88
CA LEU A 65 -1.18 -17.32 -26.10
C LEU A 65 -0.27 -17.27 -27.34
N ARG A 66 0.89 -16.62 -27.22
CA ARG A 66 1.90 -16.59 -28.29
C ARG A 66 2.40 -17.99 -28.61
N SER A 67 2.72 -18.78 -27.58
CA SER A 67 3.16 -20.17 -27.74
C SER A 67 2.09 -21.03 -28.41
N ALA A 68 0.83 -20.91 -27.99
CA ALA A 68 -0.28 -21.63 -28.59
C ALA A 68 -0.47 -21.27 -30.07
N ARG A 69 -0.38 -19.98 -30.42
CA ARG A 69 -0.42 -19.53 -31.83
C ARG A 69 0.75 -20.05 -32.65
N LEU A 70 1.96 -20.05 -32.11
CA LEU A 70 3.13 -20.61 -32.79
C LEU A 70 2.95 -22.10 -33.07
N MET A 71 2.41 -22.84 -32.09
CA MET A 71 2.13 -24.27 -32.22
C MET A 71 1.04 -24.55 -33.26
N GLU A 72 -0.03 -23.75 -33.30
CA GLU A 72 -1.09 -23.84 -34.32
C GLU A 72 -0.54 -23.58 -35.74
N ILE A 73 0.33 -22.58 -35.91
CA ILE A 73 0.97 -22.30 -37.21
C ILE A 73 1.90 -23.45 -37.61
N ALA A 74 2.68 -23.99 -36.68
CA ALA A 74 3.56 -25.13 -36.93
C ALA A 74 2.76 -26.36 -37.38
N GLU A 75 1.66 -26.67 -36.69
CA GLU A 75 0.77 -27.78 -37.03
C GLU A 75 0.14 -27.59 -38.42
N LYS A 76 -0.34 -26.38 -38.75
CA LYS A 76 -0.85 -26.05 -40.10
C LYS A 76 0.21 -26.17 -41.19
N ALA A 77 1.47 -25.93 -40.86
CA ALA A 77 2.61 -26.09 -41.76
C ALA A 77 3.15 -27.55 -41.81
N GLY A 78 2.54 -28.48 -41.07
CA GLY A 78 3.01 -29.87 -40.97
C GLY A 78 4.31 -30.04 -40.17
N LEU A 79 4.69 -29.03 -39.39
CA LEU A 79 5.89 -29.02 -38.56
C LEU A 79 5.53 -29.55 -37.17
N SER A 80 6.16 -30.65 -36.75
CA SER A 80 6.08 -31.16 -35.38
C SER A 80 7.35 -30.79 -34.60
N PHE A 81 7.22 -30.62 -33.28
CA PHE A 81 8.37 -30.44 -32.40
C PHE A 81 9.23 -31.71 -32.41
N ASN A 82 10.44 -31.63 -32.96
CA ASN A 82 11.44 -32.69 -32.86
C ASN A 82 12.35 -32.42 -31.66
N ASN A 83 12.12 -33.13 -30.56
CA ASN A 83 12.87 -32.97 -29.31
C ASN A 83 14.25 -33.66 -29.33
N ASP A 84 14.56 -34.45 -30.37
CA ASP A 84 15.83 -35.20 -30.48
C ASP A 84 17.02 -34.33 -30.93
N ASN A 85 16.78 -33.07 -31.32
CA ASN A 85 17.79 -32.14 -31.85
C ASN A 85 18.07 -30.93 -30.94
N ILE A 86 17.52 -30.89 -29.73
CA ILE A 86 17.87 -29.85 -28.75
C ILE A 86 19.19 -30.28 -28.12
N GLY A 87 20.30 -29.93 -28.77
CA GLY A 87 21.62 -30.08 -28.20
C GLY A 87 21.69 -29.35 -26.87
N VAL A 88 21.88 -30.10 -25.78
CA VAL A 88 22.39 -29.54 -24.54
C VAL A 88 23.76 -28.94 -24.87
N ALA A 89 23.83 -27.61 -24.93
CA ALA A 89 25.11 -26.92 -24.95
C ALA A 89 25.71 -27.09 -23.55
N GLU A 90 26.65 -28.03 -23.41
CA GLU A 90 27.65 -28.03 -22.34
C GLU A 90 28.52 -26.77 -22.41
#